data_AF-A0A0C9XVT8-F1
#
_entry.id   AF-A0A0C9XVT8-F1
#
_cell.length_a   1.000
_cell.length_b   1.000
_cell.length_c   1.000
_cell.angle_alpha   90.00
_cell.angle_beta   90.00
_cell.angle_gamma   90.00
#
_symmetry.space_group_name_H-M   'P 1'
#
loop_
_entity.id
_entity.type
_entity.pdbx_description
1 polymer ?
#
loop_
_entity_poly.entity_id
_entity_poly.type
_entity_poly.pdbx_seq_one_letter_code
_entity_poly.pdbx_strand_id
1 'polypeptide(L)'
;MTQALPKDIPTLQSTSTGNWTRPDNVFCTELTAERLVSCETSPEDRGPNTDHLPVLTTIDLALTEAIAQPKPNYREVDWERFNNKLKTELDALGQPRILADEEEFQRAARLIDRALQRTIESEVPKMRPHPHRKRWWNRDLTKLRNELKMLRHYQIT
;
A
#
# COMPACT_ATOMS: atom_id res chain seq x y z
N MET A 1 -0.25 -16.64 -21.03
CA MET A 1 -1.00 -16.27 -19.80
C MET A 1 -2.00 -17.39 -19.53
N THR A 2 -2.05 -17.88 -18.29
CA THR A 2 -2.76 -19.11 -17.91
C THR A 2 -3.72 -18.82 -16.76
N GLN A 3 -4.94 -19.35 -16.82
CA GLN A 3 -5.88 -19.32 -15.69
C GLN A 3 -5.38 -20.28 -14.61
N ALA A 4 -4.97 -19.74 -13.46
CA ALA A 4 -4.45 -20.48 -12.32
C ALA A 4 -5.57 -21.08 -11.47
N LEU A 5 -6.68 -20.34 -11.26
CA LEU A 5 -7.83 -20.86 -10.52
C LEU A 5 -8.58 -21.90 -11.40
N PRO A 6 -8.62 -23.19 -11.03
CA PRO A 6 -9.26 -24.23 -11.82
C PRO A 6 -10.70 -23.90 -12.16
N LYS A 7 -11.16 -24.39 -13.31
CA LYS A 7 -12.54 -24.22 -13.77
C LYS A 7 -13.52 -24.73 -12.69
N ASP A 8 -14.69 -24.12 -12.61
CA ASP A 8 -15.82 -24.56 -11.78
C ASP A 8 -15.64 -24.45 -10.25
N ILE A 9 -14.56 -23.81 -9.78
CA ILE A 9 -14.44 -23.39 -8.38
C ILE A 9 -15.23 -22.08 -8.16
N PRO A 10 -16.25 -22.07 -7.28
CA PRO A 10 -17.00 -20.85 -6.97
C PRO A 10 -16.19 -19.93 -6.05
N THR A 11 -16.29 -18.62 -6.26
CA THR A 11 -15.61 -17.59 -5.45
C THR A 11 -16.58 -16.68 -4.71
N LEU A 12 -17.88 -16.84 -4.96
CA LEU A 12 -18.93 -16.07 -4.31
C LEU A 12 -20.14 -16.96 -4.04
N GLN A 13 -20.72 -16.77 -2.85
CA GLN A 13 -22.05 -17.25 -2.50
C GLN A 13 -22.95 -16.07 -2.17
N SER A 14 -23.90 -15.77 -3.07
CA SER A 14 -24.82 -14.64 -2.90
C SER A 14 -25.52 -14.71 -1.54
N THR A 15 -25.42 -13.63 -0.76
CA THR A 15 -26.08 -13.53 0.55
C THR A 15 -27.61 -13.47 0.45
N SER A 16 -28.15 -13.01 -0.68
CA SER A 16 -29.59 -12.89 -0.90
C SER A 16 -30.22 -14.17 -1.45
N THR A 17 -29.55 -14.87 -2.36
CA THR A 17 -30.12 -16.03 -3.07
C THR A 17 -29.49 -17.37 -2.69
N GLY A 18 -28.32 -17.37 -2.03
CA GLY A 18 -27.54 -18.58 -1.77
C GLY A 18 -26.82 -19.15 -2.99
N ASN A 19 -27.02 -18.56 -4.18
CA ASN A 19 -26.43 -19.03 -5.43
C ASN A 19 -24.91 -18.90 -5.42
N TRP A 20 -24.26 -19.94 -5.94
CA TRP A 20 -22.81 -19.98 -6.14
C TRP A 20 -22.43 -19.45 -7.51
N THR A 21 -21.51 -18.49 -7.53
CA THR A 21 -20.97 -17.93 -8.78
C THR A 21 -19.45 -17.77 -8.67
N ARG A 22 -18.82 -17.49 -9.81
CA ARG A 22 -17.38 -17.27 -9.92
C ARG A 22 -17.09 -15.96 -10.66
N PRO A 23 -17.31 -14.80 -10.01
CA PRO A 23 -16.90 -13.52 -10.57
C PRO A 23 -15.38 -13.33 -10.53
N ASP A 24 -14.66 -14.02 -9.64
CA ASP A 24 -13.23 -13.81 -9.42
C ASP A 24 -12.39 -14.83 -10.20
N ASN A 25 -11.24 -14.38 -10.71
CA ASN A 25 -10.31 -15.17 -11.52
C ASN A 25 -8.87 -14.86 -11.13
N VAL A 26 -7.99 -15.84 -11.29
CA VAL A 26 -6.56 -15.68 -11.01
C VAL A 26 -5.79 -16.10 -12.24
N PHE A 27 -5.11 -15.15 -12.89
CA PHE A 27 -4.28 -15.43 -14.05
C PHE A 27 -2.80 -15.29 -13.68
N CYS A 28 -1.97 -16.08 -14.34
CA CYS A 28 -0.53 -16.06 -14.15
C CYS A 28 0.23 -16.20 -15.48
N THR A 29 1.51 -15.87 -15.48
CA THR A 29 2.41 -16.16 -16.61
C THR A 29 2.77 -17.64 -16.62
N GLU A 30 3.27 -18.16 -17.74
CA GLU A 30 3.75 -19.56 -17.83
C GLU A 30 4.83 -19.85 -16.79
N LEU A 31 5.77 -18.92 -16.61
CA LEU A 31 6.83 -19.01 -15.60
C LEU A 31 6.30 -19.14 -14.16
N THR A 32 5.22 -18.45 -13.84
CA THR A 32 4.57 -18.54 -12.52
C THR A 32 3.77 -19.84 -12.41
N ALA A 33 3.15 -20.30 -13.51
CA ALA A 33 2.39 -21.55 -13.53
C ALA A 33 3.27 -22.76 -13.22
N GLU A 34 4.53 -22.80 -13.68
CA GLU A 34 5.51 -23.85 -13.35
C GLU A 34 5.80 -23.96 -11.84
N ARG A 35 5.57 -22.87 -11.09
CA ARG A 35 5.82 -22.79 -9.64
C ARG A 35 4.52 -22.80 -8.83
N LEU A 36 3.37 -22.91 -9.48
CA LEU A 36 2.08 -22.90 -8.80
C LEU A 36 1.88 -24.25 -8.10
N VAL A 37 1.80 -24.23 -6.77
CA VAL A 37 1.51 -25.43 -5.96
C VAL A 37 0.01 -25.66 -5.89
N SER A 38 -0.77 -24.61 -5.66
CA SER A 38 -2.24 -24.67 -5.63
C SER A 38 -2.87 -23.30 -5.87
N CYS A 39 -4.12 -23.29 -6.35
CA CYS A 39 -4.96 -22.10 -6.44
C CYS A 39 -6.42 -22.53 -6.25
N GLU A 40 -6.98 -22.28 -5.07
CA GLU A 40 -8.31 -22.75 -4.67
C GLU A 40 -9.02 -21.67 -3.84
N THR A 41 -10.29 -21.86 -3.51
CA THR A 41 -10.93 -21.02 -2.49
C THR A 41 -10.69 -21.57 -1.09
N SER A 42 -10.66 -20.68 -0.10
CA SER A 42 -10.60 -21.03 1.33
C SER A 42 -11.90 -20.60 2.02
N PRO A 43 -12.95 -21.45 2.01
CA PRO A 43 -14.19 -21.17 2.72
C PRO A 43 -14.02 -20.95 4.22
N GLU A 44 -13.06 -21.64 4.84
CA GLU A 44 -12.74 -21.54 6.26
C GLU A 44 -12.20 -20.17 6.66
N ASP A 45 -11.54 -19.45 5.73
CA ASP A 45 -11.02 -18.10 5.95
C ASP A 45 -12.03 -17.01 5.56
N ARG A 46 -13.28 -17.38 5.26
CA ARG A 46 -14.32 -16.42 4.90
C ARG A 46 -14.53 -15.43 6.05
N GLY A 47 -14.32 -14.15 5.76
CA GLY A 47 -14.51 -13.08 6.72
C GLY A 47 -15.98 -12.89 7.13
N PRO A 48 -16.23 -12.19 8.26
CA PRO A 48 -17.59 -11.83 8.65
C PRO A 48 -18.19 -10.85 7.63
N ASN A 49 -19.49 -11.00 7.35
CA ASN A 49 -20.29 -10.09 6.51
C ASN A 49 -19.81 -9.96 5.04
N THR A 50 -19.23 -11.01 4.46
CA THR A 50 -18.93 -11.05 3.02
C THR A 50 -19.58 -12.25 2.34
N ASP A 51 -20.06 -12.06 1.11
CA ASP A 51 -20.50 -13.10 0.18
C ASP A 51 -19.35 -13.75 -0.59
N HIS A 52 -18.16 -13.16 -0.60
CA HIS A 52 -17.00 -13.69 -1.29
C HIS A 52 -16.24 -14.73 -0.45
N LEU A 53 -15.70 -15.73 -1.16
CA LEU A 53 -14.70 -16.64 -0.64
C LEU A 53 -13.30 -16.12 -1.00
N PRO A 54 -12.38 -16.06 -0.03
CA PRO A 54 -10.97 -15.83 -0.34
C PRO A 54 -10.44 -16.87 -1.34
N VAL A 55 -9.62 -16.43 -2.29
CA VAL A 55 -8.83 -17.34 -3.15
C VAL A 55 -7.44 -17.48 -2.58
N LEU A 56 -7.08 -18.69 -2.15
CA LEU A 56 -5.77 -19.05 -1.63
C LEU A 56 -4.90 -19.57 -2.78
N THR A 57 -3.79 -18.89 -3.04
CA THR A 57 -2.82 -19.29 -4.07
C THR A 57 -1.46 -19.56 -3.41
N THR A 58 -0.96 -20.77 -3.58
CA THR A 58 0.35 -21.20 -3.07
C THR A 58 1.32 -21.30 -4.23
N ILE A 59 2.44 -20.59 -4.15
CA ILE A 59 3.49 -20.57 -5.17
C ILE A 59 4.81 -20.97 -4.50
N ASP A 60 5.49 -21.94 -5.09
CA ASP A 60 6.82 -22.38 -4.67
C ASP A 60 7.86 -21.35 -5.12
N LEU A 61 8.27 -20.49 -4.19
CA LEU A 61 9.28 -19.48 -4.41
C LEU A 61 10.37 -19.64 -3.37
N ALA A 62 11.60 -19.82 -3.85
CA ALA A 62 12.78 -19.56 -3.05
C ALA A 62 12.92 -18.05 -2.85
N LEU A 63 12.19 -17.52 -1.86
CA LEU A 63 12.33 -16.13 -1.45
C LEU A 63 13.67 -15.97 -0.75
N THR A 64 14.60 -15.25 -1.36
CA THR A 64 15.68 -14.67 -0.57
C THR A 64 15.05 -13.57 0.28
N GLU A 65 15.16 -13.66 1.61
CA GLU A 65 14.70 -12.59 2.49
C GLU A 65 15.41 -11.29 2.11
N ALA A 66 14.70 -10.44 1.37
CA ALA A 66 15.18 -9.09 1.11
C ALA A 66 15.17 -8.35 2.44
N ILE A 67 16.34 -7.90 2.88
CA ILE A 67 16.45 -6.99 4.02
C ILE A 67 15.53 -5.81 3.72
N ALA A 68 14.46 -5.68 4.51
CA ALA A 68 13.47 -4.64 4.30
C ALA A 68 14.17 -3.28 4.40
N GLN A 69 14.34 -2.63 3.26
CA GLN A 69 14.94 -1.30 3.24
C GLN A 69 14.00 -0.32 3.94
N PRO A 70 14.51 0.61 4.77
CA PRO A 70 13.68 1.66 5.35
C PRO A 70 12.99 2.45 4.25
N LYS A 71 11.66 2.44 4.23
CA LYS A 71 10.86 3.15 3.21
C LYS A 71 10.41 4.51 3.76
N PRO A 72 10.27 5.55 2.93
CA PRO A 72 9.69 6.82 3.36
C PRO A 72 8.27 6.60 3.93
N ASN A 73 7.99 7.17 5.10
CA ASN A 73 6.71 7.08 5.77
C ASN A 73 5.91 8.37 5.58
N TYR A 74 5.29 8.53 4.41
CA TYR A 74 4.47 9.71 4.09
C TYR A 74 3.27 9.92 5.02
N ARG A 75 2.85 8.88 5.78
CA ARG A 75 1.75 8.98 6.74
C ARG A 75 2.13 9.69 8.05
N GLU A 76 3.42 9.75 8.38
CA GLU A 76 3.93 10.37 9.60
C GLU A 76 4.65 11.69 9.34
N VAL A 77 4.55 12.23 8.11
CA VAL A 77 5.16 13.51 7.74
C VAL A 77 4.46 14.64 8.47
N ASP A 78 5.25 15.53 9.04
CA ASP A 78 4.81 16.87 9.43
C ASP A 78 4.74 17.72 8.17
N TRP A 79 3.53 17.86 7.61
CA TRP A 79 3.33 18.56 6.35
C TRP A 79 3.58 20.06 6.44
N GLU A 80 3.38 20.67 7.61
CA GLU A 80 3.67 22.09 7.79
C GLU A 80 5.17 22.33 7.68
N ARG A 81 5.96 21.54 8.41
CA ARG A 81 7.42 21.61 8.35
C ARG A 81 7.96 21.24 6.97
N PHE A 82 7.41 20.19 6.34
CA PHE A 82 7.74 19.79 4.97
C PHE A 82 7.52 20.94 3.97
N ASN A 83 6.35 21.57 4.01
CA ASN A 83 6.00 22.64 3.08
C ASN A 83 6.88 23.89 3.27
N ASN A 84 7.20 24.24 4.53
CA ASN A 84 8.11 25.35 4.83
C ASN A 84 9.52 25.10 4.28
N LYS A 85 10.01 23.86 4.43
CA LYS A 85 11.32 23.46 3.89
C LYS A 85 11.32 23.44 2.37
N LEU A 86 10.29 22.85 1.73
CA LEU A 86 10.16 22.82 0.28
C LEU A 86 10.13 24.23 -0.30
N LYS A 87 9.36 25.12 0.32
CA LYS A 87 9.28 26.52 -0.10
C LYS A 87 10.66 27.18 -0.08
N THR A 88 11.44 26.97 0.97
CA THR A 88 12.81 27.50 1.08
C THR A 88 13.73 26.95 -0.02
N GLU A 89 13.66 25.65 -0.32
CA GLU A 89 14.45 25.03 -1.40
C GLU A 89 14.03 25.56 -2.79
N LEU A 90 12.73 25.80 -3.01
CA LEU A 90 12.21 26.35 -4.27
C LEU A 90 12.54 27.84 -4.42
N ASP A 91 12.43 28.64 -3.36
CA ASP A 91 12.80 30.07 -3.36
C ASP A 91 14.27 30.26 -3.72
N ALA A 92 15.15 29.33 -3.31
CA ALA A 92 16.56 29.32 -3.68
C ALA A 92 16.82 29.05 -5.18
N LEU A 93 15.84 28.50 -5.92
CA LEU A 93 15.93 28.32 -7.38
C LEU A 93 15.67 29.63 -8.14
N GLY A 94 15.17 30.66 -7.45
CA GLY A 94 14.81 31.95 -8.03
C GLY A 94 13.34 32.02 -8.51
N GLN A 95 12.97 33.17 -9.06
CA GLN A 95 11.60 33.41 -9.52
C GLN A 95 11.28 32.60 -10.79
N PRO A 96 10.01 32.16 -10.95
CA PRO A 96 9.56 31.58 -12.21
C PRO A 96 9.86 32.50 -13.39
N ARG A 97 10.42 31.93 -14.46
CA ARG A 97 10.76 32.65 -15.69
C ARG A 97 10.28 31.87 -16.90
N ILE A 98 10.14 32.57 -18.03
CA ILE A 98 9.88 31.93 -19.31
C ILE A 98 11.11 31.09 -19.68
N LEU A 99 10.86 29.85 -20.09
CA LEU A 99 11.88 28.90 -20.53
C LEU A 99 11.95 28.99 -22.05
N ALA A 100 13.12 29.31 -22.59
CA ALA A 100 13.28 29.62 -24.00
C ALA A 100 13.42 28.37 -24.89
N ASP A 101 13.93 27.28 -24.33
CA ASP A 101 14.24 26.06 -25.06
C ASP A 101 14.13 24.79 -24.19
N GLU A 102 14.28 23.64 -24.84
CA GLU A 102 14.22 22.32 -24.21
C GLU A 102 15.31 22.13 -23.15
N GLU A 103 16.51 22.68 -23.35
CA GLU A 103 17.61 22.51 -22.40
C GLU A 103 17.31 23.28 -21.10
N GLU A 104 16.81 24.51 -21.21
CA GLU A 104 16.35 25.30 -20.08
C GLU A 104 15.20 24.62 -19.35
N PHE A 105 14.25 24.03 -20.08
CA PHE A 105 13.16 23.25 -19.51
C PHE A 105 13.66 22.05 -18.70
N GLN A 106 14.50 21.22 -19.30
CA GLN A 106 15.05 20.04 -18.64
C GLN A 106 15.91 20.41 -17.43
N ARG A 107 16.66 21.51 -17.50
CA ARG A 107 17.42 22.04 -16.36
C ARG A 107 16.49 22.47 -15.23
N ALA A 108 15.42 23.22 -15.52
CA ALA A 108 14.46 23.65 -14.52
C ALA A 108 13.75 22.44 -13.86
N ALA A 109 13.31 21.47 -14.65
CA ALA A 109 12.69 20.24 -14.14
C ALA A 109 13.62 19.48 -13.19
N ARG A 110 14.90 19.30 -13.56
CA ARG A 110 15.90 18.65 -12.69
C ARG A 110 16.15 19.42 -11.40
N LEU A 111 16.10 20.75 -11.41
CA LEU A 111 16.29 21.56 -10.22
C LEU A 111 15.11 21.44 -9.25
N ILE A 112 13.89 21.46 -9.78
CA ILE A 112 12.67 21.25 -8.99
C ILE A 112 12.65 19.85 -8.38
N ASP A 113 12.96 18.82 -9.18
CA ASP A 113 13.03 17.44 -8.69
C ASP A 113 14.08 17.31 -7.57
N ARG A 114 15.27 17.90 -7.73
CA ARG A 114 16.28 17.91 -6.65
C ARG A 114 15.80 18.62 -5.39
N ALA A 115 15.12 19.76 -5.50
CA ALA A 115 14.56 20.47 -4.36
C ALA A 115 13.53 19.60 -3.62
N LEU A 116 12.69 18.88 -4.36
CA LEU A 116 11.73 17.94 -3.82
C LEU A 116 12.43 16.76 -3.13
N GLN A 117 13.39 16.12 -3.79
CA GLN A 117 14.12 14.97 -3.22
C GLN A 117 14.86 15.36 -1.94
N ARG A 118 15.54 16.52 -1.91
CA ARG A 118 16.20 17.03 -0.69
C ARG A 118 15.21 17.22 0.46
N THR A 119 14.03 17.76 0.17
CA THR A 119 12.99 17.95 1.17
C THR A 119 12.43 16.61 1.66
N ILE A 120 12.26 15.64 0.75
CA ILE A 120 11.84 14.28 1.10
C ILE A 120 12.88 13.62 2.02
N GLU A 121 14.16 13.71 1.67
CA GLU A 121 15.25 13.12 2.44
C GLU A 121 15.38 13.71 3.84
N SER A 122 15.12 15.02 4.00
CA SER A 122 15.25 15.70 5.29
C SER A 122 14.00 15.58 6.16
N GLU A 123 12.80 15.69 5.57
CA GLU A 123 11.55 15.85 6.33
C GLU A 123 10.67 14.59 6.34
N VAL A 124 10.87 13.61 5.45
CA VAL A 124 10.06 12.38 5.45
C VAL A 124 10.70 11.33 6.36
N PRO A 125 10.04 10.94 7.48
CA PRO A 125 10.58 9.93 8.36
C PRO A 125 10.74 8.59 7.63
N LYS A 126 11.84 7.88 7.91
CA LYS A 126 12.01 6.51 7.41
C LYS A 126 11.26 5.53 8.30
N MET A 127 10.42 4.71 7.68
CA MET A 127 9.74 3.61 8.34
C MET A 127 10.77 2.57 8.78
N ARG A 128 10.79 2.25 10.07
CA ARG A 128 11.49 1.07 10.56
C ARG A 128 10.61 -0.15 10.30
N PRO A 129 11.01 -1.09 9.43
CA PRO A 129 10.26 -2.32 9.23
C PRO A 129 10.24 -3.08 10.55
N HIS A 130 9.05 -3.47 10.99
CA HIS A 130 8.85 -4.29 12.18
C HIS A 130 7.88 -5.42 11.83
N PRO A 131 8.20 -6.70 12.12
CA PRO A 131 7.43 -7.85 11.65
C PRO A 131 5.96 -7.82 12.11
N HIS A 132 5.70 -7.28 13.30
CA HIS A 132 4.34 -7.18 13.85
C HIS A 132 3.61 -5.85 13.52
N ARG A 133 4.21 -4.93 12.75
CA ARG A 133 3.53 -3.67 12.38
C ARG A 133 2.49 -3.96 11.30
N LYS A 134 1.22 -3.82 11.66
CA LYS A 134 0.08 -3.94 10.73
C LYS A 134 0.10 -2.77 9.75
N ARG A 135 0.28 -3.03 8.45
CA ARG A 135 0.34 -1.99 7.39
C ARG A 135 -0.90 -1.09 7.30
N TRP A 136 -2.06 -1.60 7.72
CA TRP A 136 -3.33 -0.89 7.73
C TRP A 136 -3.56 -0.05 8.99
N TRP A 137 -2.68 -0.15 10.00
CA TRP A 137 -2.81 0.58 11.26
C TRP A 137 -2.14 1.97 11.16
N ASN A 138 -2.90 3.05 11.34
CA ASN A 138 -2.40 4.42 11.30
C ASN A 138 -2.59 5.15 12.66
N ARG A 139 -2.17 6.42 12.73
CA ARG A 139 -2.31 7.24 13.95
C ARG A 139 -3.77 7.48 14.33
N ASP A 140 -4.65 7.67 13.36
CA ASP A 140 -6.08 7.90 13.62
C ASP A 140 -6.73 6.67 14.26
N LEU A 141 -6.42 5.47 13.77
CA LEU A 141 -6.85 4.21 14.39
C LEU A 141 -6.27 4.04 15.80
N THR A 142 -5.05 4.53 16.04
CA THR A 142 -4.47 4.56 17.40
C THR A 142 -5.25 5.51 18.31
N LYS A 143 -5.61 6.70 17.81
CA LYS A 143 -6.41 7.70 18.51
C LYS A 143 -7.80 7.15 18.84
N LEU A 144 -8.52 6.64 17.85
CA LEU A 144 -9.84 6.02 18.00
C LEU A 144 -9.81 4.84 18.98
N ARG A 145 -8.76 3.99 18.93
CA ARG A 145 -8.60 2.90 19.90
C ARG A 145 -8.44 3.44 21.33
N ASN A 146 -7.68 4.51 21.51
CA ASN A 146 -7.48 5.10 22.83
C ASN A 146 -8.75 5.80 23.34
N GLU A 147 -9.47 6.50 22.48
CA GLU A 147 -10.79 7.08 22.79
C GLU A 147 -11.79 6.00 23.23
N LEU A 148 -11.87 4.88 22.48
CA LEU A 148 -12.71 3.74 22.84
C LEU A 148 -12.33 3.14 24.20
N LYS A 149 -11.03 3.04 24.50
CA LYS A 149 -10.54 2.57 25.81
C LYS A 149 -10.96 3.49 26.94
N MET A 150 -10.85 4.81 26.74
CA MET A 150 -11.28 5.80 27.72
C MET A 150 -12.79 5.70 27.96
N LEU A 151 -13.59 5.69 26.89
CA LEU A 151 -15.06 5.56 26.99
C LEU A 151 -15.50 4.27 27.69
N ARG A 152 -14.84 3.13 27.42
CA ARG A 152 -15.08 1.87 28.14
C ARG A 152 -14.78 1.96 29.63
N HIS A 153 -13.77 2.74 30.01
CA HIS A 153 -13.42 2.91 31.42
C HIS A 153 -14.47 3.75 32.15
N TYR A 154 -15.01 4.78 31.49
CA TYR A 154 -16.08 5.63 32.03
C TYR A 154 -17.45 4.94 32.11
N GLN A 155 -17.71 3.88 31.33
CA GLN A 155 -18.96 3.11 31.40
C GLN A 155 -19.01 2.07 32.53
N ILE A 156 -17.90 1.88 33.27
CA ILE A 156 -17.77 0.85 34.33
C ILE A 156 -17.69 1.50 35.73
N THR A 157 -17.73 2.83 35.82
CA THR A 157 -17.90 3.63 37.05
C THR A 157 -19.25 4.31 37.05
#